data_AF-A0A3D1N271-F1
#
_entry.id   AF-A0A3D1N271-F1
#
_cell.length_a   1.000
_cell.length_b   1.000
_cell.length_c   1.000
_cell.angle_alpha   90.00
_cell.angle_beta   90.00
_cell.angle_gamma   90.00
#
_symmetry.space_group_name_H-M   'P 1'
#
loop_
_entity.id
_entity.type
_entity.pdbx_description
1 polymer ?
#
loop_
_entity_poly.entity_id
_entity_poly.type
_entity_poly.pdbx_seq_one_letter_code
_entity_poly.pdbx_strand_id
1 'polypeptide(L)'
;MKTRALLAVIALAAACAGPQKKEISLTGEPSIERALDTLASVSEGRKLVDFLYKNPVRFEYLNTSRLCTRFSLKTGKILLPAEFRGSDTFLALTLGRAAYIYRLHAESGFEEIIAEEEEAAALFQARMGLELNLLNSDFAGKKFAGGIKTDFCIYILDGSRHAAQAARALALSPDADCQRPLETLRDQRVWLEKTRQAINDETFFQLLHDRDQQKIRKGLISQFEAMKNDANIRALPTAEIYRFQRALYSAQSDIFSRFEKAYREATQDDDAWRAANAGAIQRAREEFSTCNMKE
;
A
#
# COMPACT_ATOMS: atom_id res chain seq x y z
N MET A 1 -49.61 6.90 41.36
CA MET A 1 -48.29 6.22 41.39
C MET A 1 -48.05 5.21 40.24
N LYS A 2 -48.81 5.22 39.13
CA LYS A 2 -48.64 4.23 38.03
C LYS A 2 -47.96 4.78 36.76
N THR A 3 -47.81 6.09 36.62
CA THR A 3 -47.24 6.75 35.43
C THR A 3 -45.73 6.88 35.44
N ARG A 4 -45.06 6.79 36.60
CA ARG A 4 -43.59 6.88 36.68
C ARG A 4 -42.87 5.55 36.39
N ALA A 5 -43.56 4.42 36.52
CA ALA A 5 -42.99 3.11 36.20
C ALA A 5 -42.89 2.87 34.68
N LEU A 6 -43.76 3.49 33.87
CA LEU A 6 -43.75 3.29 32.41
C LEU A 6 -42.59 4.03 31.71
N LEU A 7 -42.18 5.19 32.23
CA LEU A 7 -41.08 5.99 31.67
C LEU A 7 -39.70 5.34 31.87
N ALA A 8 -39.51 4.58 32.96
CA ALA A 8 -38.26 3.86 33.21
C ALA A 8 -38.05 2.69 32.24
N VAL A 9 -39.11 2.00 31.83
CA VAL A 9 -39.03 0.85 30.92
C VAL A 9 -38.72 1.28 29.48
N ILE A 10 -39.22 2.44 29.04
CA ILE A 10 -38.94 2.97 27.69
C ILE A 10 -37.50 3.53 27.60
N ALA A 11 -36.96 4.12 28.67
CA ALA A 11 -35.57 4.58 28.72
C ALA A 11 -34.55 3.42 28.74
N LEU A 12 -34.90 2.28 29.37
CA LEU A 12 -34.07 1.06 29.34
C LEU A 12 -34.11 0.34 27.99
N ALA A 13 -35.21 0.40 27.25
CA ALA A 13 -35.29 -0.15 25.89
C ALA A 13 -34.54 0.70 24.84
N ALA A 14 -34.43 2.01 25.04
CA ALA A 14 -33.67 2.90 24.15
C ALA A 14 -32.14 2.76 24.31
N ALA A 15 -31.66 2.23 25.44
CA ALA A 15 -30.23 2.00 25.68
C ALA A 15 -29.67 0.73 25.01
N CYS A 16 -30.53 -0.18 24.54
CA CYS A 16 -30.14 -1.39 23.81
C CYS A 16 -30.18 -1.24 22.29
N ALA A 17 -30.68 -0.11 21.77
CA ALA A 17 -30.59 0.26 20.37
C ALA A 17 -29.42 1.24 20.15
N GLY A 18 -28.25 0.90 20.70
CA GLY A 18 -27.01 1.56 20.30
C GLY A 18 -26.86 1.47 18.77
N PRO A 19 -26.23 2.46 18.11
CA PRO A 19 -26.00 2.37 16.68
C PRO A 19 -25.28 1.05 16.42
N GLN A 20 -25.96 0.15 15.74
CA GLN A 20 -25.41 -1.13 15.30
C GLN A 20 -24.19 -0.76 14.47
N LYS A 21 -23.00 -0.83 15.08
CA LYS A 21 -21.74 -0.60 14.37
C LYS A 21 -21.80 -1.58 13.21
N LYS A 22 -21.98 -1.07 11.99
CA LYS A 22 -21.83 -1.89 10.79
C LYS A 22 -20.48 -2.58 10.96
N GLU A 23 -20.49 -3.91 11.05
CA GLU A 23 -19.24 -4.67 11.04
C GLU A 23 -18.46 -4.23 9.82
N ILE A 24 -17.25 -3.73 10.06
CA ILE A 24 -16.38 -3.25 9.01
C ILE A 24 -15.93 -4.49 8.25
N SER A 25 -16.53 -4.73 7.09
CA SER A 25 -16.16 -5.85 6.23
C SER A 25 -15.05 -5.43 5.29
N LEU A 26 -13.88 -6.05 5.42
CA LEU A 26 -12.73 -5.81 4.53
C LEU A 26 -12.89 -6.52 3.19
N THR A 27 -13.81 -7.47 3.06
CA THR A 27 -14.10 -8.19 1.82
C THR A 27 -15.52 -8.78 1.88
N GLY A 28 -15.98 -9.39 0.78
CA GLY A 28 -17.13 -10.30 0.79
C GLY A 28 -16.78 -11.69 0.26
N GLU A 29 -15.49 -11.98 0.08
CA GLU A 29 -14.98 -13.21 -0.51
C GLU A 29 -14.42 -14.13 0.58
N PRO A 30 -14.98 -15.34 0.79
CA PRO A 30 -14.55 -16.23 1.88
C PRO A 30 -13.08 -16.65 1.83
N SER A 31 -12.48 -16.73 0.64
CA SER A 31 -11.04 -17.02 0.49
C SER A 31 -10.17 -15.86 0.96
N ILE A 32 -10.60 -14.61 0.77
CA ILE A 32 -9.89 -13.44 1.27
C ILE A 32 -10.02 -13.35 2.80
N GLU A 33 -11.17 -13.72 3.37
CA GLU A 33 -11.35 -13.81 4.83
C GLU A 33 -10.38 -14.80 5.46
N ARG A 34 -10.28 -16.02 4.91
CA ARG A 34 -9.29 -17.01 5.40
C ARG A 34 -7.85 -16.55 5.24
N ALA A 35 -7.55 -15.82 4.17
CA ALA A 35 -6.22 -15.23 3.99
C ALA A 35 -5.94 -14.11 5.02
N LEU A 36 -6.94 -13.31 5.39
CA LEU A 36 -6.84 -12.34 6.49
C LEU A 36 -6.64 -13.04 7.84
N ASP A 37 -7.33 -14.16 8.09
CA ASP A 37 -7.14 -14.97 9.30
C ASP A 37 -5.72 -15.55 9.37
N THR A 38 -5.21 -16.03 8.23
CA THR A 38 -3.83 -16.53 8.08
C THR A 38 -2.82 -15.40 8.29
N LEU A 39 -3.10 -14.20 7.80
CA LEU A 39 -2.29 -13.01 8.06
C LEU A 39 -2.31 -12.66 9.57
N ALA A 40 -3.48 -12.72 10.22
CA ALA A 40 -3.64 -12.39 11.64
C ALA A 40 -3.07 -13.44 12.61
N SER A 41 -2.73 -14.65 12.13
CA SER A 41 -2.18 -15.71 12.96
C SER A 41 -0.74 -15.45 13.38
N VAL A 42 -0.02 -14.56 12.70
CA VAL A 42 1.36 -14.17 13.02
C VAL A 42 1.45 -12.74 13.53
N SER A 43 2.54 -12.39 14.21
CA SER A 43 2.65 -11.14 14.97
C SER A 43 2.58 -9.90 14.08
N GLU A 44 3.35 -9.87 12.99
CA GLU A 44 3.42 -8.70 12.11
C GLU A 44 2.13 -8.56 11.29
N GLY A 45 1.59 -9.68 10.81
CA GLY A 45 0.33 -9.70 10.09
C GLY A 45 -0.87 -9.28 10.95
N ARG A 46 -0.92 -9.64 12.24
CA ARG A 46 -1.97 -9.16 13.17
C ARG A 46 -1.99 -7.65 13.29
N LYS A 47 -0.82 -7.02 13.48
CA LYS A 47 -0.72 -5.55 13.56
C LYS A 47 -1.26 -4.89 12.30
N LEU A 48 -0.97 -5.48 11.14
CA LEU A 48 -1.46 -4.99 9.86
C LEU A 48 -2.98 -5.14 9.72
N VAL A 49 -3.54 -6.29 10.13
CA VAL A 49 -5.00 -6.51 10.12
C VAL A 49 -5.71 -5.54 11.06
N ASP A 50 -5.20 -5.30 12.27
CA ASP A 50 -5.72 -4.30 13.20
C ASP A 50 -5.73 -2.89 12.61
N PHE A 51 -4.69 -2.56 11.82
CA PHE A 51 -4.63 -1.30 11.08
C PHE A 51 -5.74 -1.22 10.01
N LEU A 52 -5.97 -2.28 9.24
CA LEU A 52 -7.00 -2.31 8.20
C LEU A 52 -8.42 -2.13 8.77
N TYR A 53 -8.71 -2.67 9.95
CA TYR A 53 -10.01 -2.44 10.60
C TYR A 53 -10.20 -0.98 11.07
N LYS A 54 -9.11 -0.27 11.37
CA LYS A 54 -9.15 1.17 11.71
C LYS A 54 -9.18 2.06 10.47
N ASN A 55 -8.60 1.58 9.37
CA ASN A 55 -8.49 2.27 8.08
C ASN A 55 -9.06 1.36 6.98
N PRO A 56 -10.39 1.26 6.87
CA PRO A 56 -11.02 0.24 6.03
C PRO A 56 -10.76 0.46 4.55
N VAL A 57 -10.31 -0.61 3.89
CA VAL A 57 -10.19 -0.75 2.45
C VAL A 57 -10.77 -2.11 2.05
N ARG A 58 -11.51 -2.15 0.93
CA ARG A 58 -12.17 -3.37 0.47
C ARG A 58 -11.26 -4.16 -0.47
N PHE A 59 -11.01 -5.41 -0.13
CA PHE A 59 -10.29 -6.37 -0.97
C PHE A 59 -11.26 -7.13 -1.86
N GLU A 60 -11.00 -7.08 -3.16
CA GLU A 60 -11.75 -7.80 -4.19
C GLU A 60 -10.76 -8.50 -5.13
N TYR A 61 -11.24 -9.41 -5.97
CA TYR A 61 -10.40 -10.01 -7.01
C TYR A 61 -10.37 -9.16 -8.27
N LEU A 62 -9.22 -9.20 -8.96
CA LEU A 62 -9.11 -8.75 -10.33
C LEU A 62 -9.89 -9.69 -11.26
N ASN A 63 -10.56 -9.10 -12.24
CA ASN A 63 -11.26 -9.83 -13.30
C ASN A 63 -10.33 -10.21 -14.48
N THR A 64 -9.01 -10.10 -14.29
CA THR A 64 -7.99 -10.36 -15.31
C THR A 64 -7.00 -11.40 -14.81
N SER A 65 -6.30 -12.07 -15.73
CA SER A 65 -5.34 -13.12 -15.38
C SER A 65 -3.95 -12.59 -15.01
N ARG A 66 -3.89 -11.45 -14.31
CA ARG A 66 -2.65 -10.71 -14.03
C ARG A 66 -2.25 -10.92 -12.58
N LEU A 67 -0.95 -11.15 -12.37
CA LEU A 67 -0.38 -11.49 -11.06
C LEU A 67 -0.01 -10.29 -10.17
N CYS A 68 -0.34 -9.08 -10.58
CA CYS A 68 -0.08 -7.87 -9.80
C CYS A 68 -1.33 -7.36 -9.10
N THR A 69 -1.15 -6.73 -7.94
CA THR A 69 -2.23 -6.04 -7.24
C THR A 69 -2.51 -4.70 -7.88
N ARG A 70 -3.79 -4.33 -8.02
CA ARG A 70 -4.21 -3.01 -8.49
C ARG A 70 -4.84 -2.20 -7.38
N PHE A 71 -4.46 -0.94 -7.28
CA PHE A 71 -4.95 -0.04 -6.25
C PHE A 71 -5.95 0.94 -6.83
N SER A 72 -7.19 0.87 -6.34
CA SER A 72 -8.27 1.82 -6.67
C SER A 72 -8.66 2.58 -5.40
N LEU A 73 -7.70 3.33 -4.87
CA LEU A 73 -7.82 3.98 -3.56
C LEU A 73 -8.91 5.06 -3.53
N LYS A 74 -9.18 5.71 -4.67
CA LYS A 74 -10.34 6.62 -4.84
C LYS A 74 -11.68 5.95 -4.54
N THR A 75 -11.80 4.64 -4.83
CA THR A 75 -13.02 3.86 -4.53
C THR A 75 -12.89 3.04 -3.25
N GLY A 76 -11.78 3.18 -2.52
CA GLY A 76 -11.49 2.41 -1.31
C GLY A 76 -11.29 0.92 -1.59
N LYS A 77 -10.71 0.55 -2.74
CA LYS A 77 -10.53 -0.84 -3.14
C LYS A 77 -9.08 -1.22 -3.45
N ILE A 78 -8.73 -2.45 -3.09
CA ILE A 78 -7.51 -3.14 -3.50
C ILE A 78 -7.92 -4.42 -4.22
N LEU A 79 -7.44 -4.59 -5.46
CA LEU A 79 -7.81 -5.70 -6.31
C LEU A 79 -6.66 -6.70 -6.38
N LEU A 80 -6.87 -7.90 -5.83
CA LEU A 80 -5.89 -8.97 -5.73
C LEU A 80 -5.96 -9.90 -6.95
N PRO A 81 -4.84 -10.52 -7.37
CA PRO A 81 -4.83 -11.56 -8.41
C PRO A 81 -5.72 -12.76 -8.04
N ALA A 82 -6.59 -13.17 -8.96
CA ALA A 82 -7.50 -14.30 -8.74
C ALA A 82 -6.77 -15.65 -8.70
N GLU A 83 -5.58 -15.72 -9.27
CA GLU A 83 -4.73 -16.91 -9.37
C GLU A 83 -4.35 -17.49 -8.00
N PHE A 84 -4.30 -16.64 -6.96
CA PHE A 84 -3.96 -17.08 -5.61
C PHE A 84 -5.17 -17.57 -4.80
N ARG A 85 -6.41 -17.50 -5.34
CA ARG A 85 -7.63 -17.93 -4.65
C ARG A 85 -7.56 -19.38 -4.11
N GLY A 86 -6.80 -20.26 -4.76
CA GLY A 86 -6.64 -21.67 -4.38
C GLY A 86 -5.53 -21.96 -3.37
N SER A 87 -4.93 -20.95 -2.73
CA SER A 87 -3.95 -21.14 -1.66
C SER A 87 -4.07 -20.01 -0.63
N ASP A 88 -4.57 -20.35 0.56
CA ASP A 88 -4.77 -19.37 1.64
C ASP A 88 -3.41 -18.72 2.04
N THR A 89 -2.31 -19.48 2.06
CA THR A 89 -0.95 -18.96 2.35
C THR A 89 -0.46 -17.97 1.30
N PHE A 90 -0.51 -18.31 0.00
CA PHE A 90 -0.03 -17.39 -1.04
C PHE A 90 -0.95 -16.18 -1.20
N LEU A 91 -2.26 -16.37 -0.99
CA LEU A 91 -3.19 -15.27 -0.95
C LEU A 91 -2.91 -14.35 0.24
N ALA A 92 -2.60 -14.90 1.43
CA ALA A 92 -2.23 -14.13 2.61
C ALA A 92 -0.93 -13.34 2.39
N LEU A 93 0.07 -13.92 1.73
CA LEU A 93 1.32 -13.23 1.38
C LEU A 93 1.07 -12.08 0.38
N THR A 94 0.26 -12.31 -0.65
CA THR A 94 -0.08 -11.28 -1.65
C THR A 94 -0.94 -10.18 -1.05
N LEU A 95 -1.93 -10.55 -0.23
CA LEU A 95 -2.77 -9.62 0.52
C LEU A 95 -1.93 -8.80 1.50
N GLY A 96 -1.04 -9.45 2.27
CA GLY A 96 -0.16 -8.80 3.23
C GLY A 96 0.73 -7.75 2.56
N ARG A 97 1.34 -8.08 1.41
CA ARG A 97 2.11 -7.09 0.61
C ARG A 97 1.25 -5.89 0.23
N ALA A 98 0.06 -6.14 -0.33
CA ALA A 98 -0.84 -5.07 -0.76
C ALA A 98 -1.35 -4.19 0.39
N ALA A 99 -1.72 -4.83 1.51
CA ALA A 99 -2.16 -4.15 2.72
C ALA A 99 -1.04 -3.30 3.32
N TYR A 100 0.21 -3.78 3.28
CA TYR A 100 1.36 -3.03 3.77
C TYR A 100 1.65 -1.79 2.91
N ILE A 101 1.56 -1.91 1.58
CA ILE A 101 1.61 -0.76 0.67
C ILE A 101 0.53 0.25 1.03
N TYR A 102 -0.72 -0.21 1.20
CA TYR A 102 -1.82 0.66 1.59
C TYR A 102 -1.60 1.35 2.94
N ARG A 103 -1.02 0.65 3.92
CA ARG A 103 -0.67 1.24 5.21
C ARG A 103 0.30 2.41 5.04
N LEU A 104 1.42 2.20 4.33
CA LEU A 104 2.40 3.27 4.07
C LEU A 104 1.78 4.44 3.31
N HIS A 105 0.93 4.14 2.33
CA HIS A 105 0.21 5.15 1.56
C HIS A 105 -0.74 5.98 2.44
N ALA A 106 -1.55 5.32 3.27
CA ALA A 106 -2.51 5.97 4.16
C ALA A 106 -1.81 6.80 5.26
N GLU A 107 -0.66 6.35 5.76
CA GLU A 107 0.13 7.06 6.77
C GLU A 107 0.90 8.27 6.17
N SER A 108 1.33 8.18 4.91
CA SER A 108 2.08 9.26 4.25
C SER A 108 1.18 10.38 3.72
N GLY A 109 0.07 10.00 3.08
CA GLY A 109 -0.84 10.92 2.40
C GLY A 109 -0.38 11.30 0.99
N PHE A 110 0.50 10.51 0.35
CA PHE A 110 0.72 10.65 -1.09
C PHE A 110 -0.56 10.40 -1.88
N GLU A 111 -0.67 11.01 -3.05
CA GLU A 111 -1.84 10.81 -3.93
C GLU A 111 -1.74 9.51 -4.74
N GLU A 112 -0.51 9.10 -5.05
CA GLU A 112 -0.17 7.91 -5.82
C GLU A 112 0.72 6.99 -4.99
N ILE A 113 0.70 5.69 -5.31
CA ILE A 113 1.63 4.72 -4.73
C ILE A 113 3.01 4.92 -5.37
N ILE A 114 4.06 4.82 -4.58
CA ILE A 114 5.45 5.02 -5.03
C ILE A 114 6.30 3.77 -4.87
N ALA A 115 7.41 3.70 -5.60
CA ALA A 115 8.28 2.53 -5.68
C ALA A 115 8.80 2.10 -4.30
N GLU A 116 9.12 3.05 -3.42
CA GLU A 116 9.61 2.75 -2.07
C GLU A 116 8.59 2.00 -1.19
N GLU A 117 7.28 2.11 -1.46
CA GLU A 117 6.26 1.33 -0.77
C GLU A 117 6.31 -0.15 -1.18
N GLU A 118 6.52 -0.42 -2.47
CA GLU A 118 6.72 -1.78 -3.01
C GLU A 118 8.00 -2.42 -2.45
N GLU A 119 9.06 -1.65 -2.28
CA GLU A 119 10.30 -2.12 -1.66
C GLU A 119 10.06 -2.60 -0.22
N ALA A 120 9.50 -1.73 0.62
CA ALA A 120 9.22 -2.06 2.02
C ALA A 120 8.20 -3.20 2.16
N ALA A 121 7.19 -3.24 1.28
CA ALA A 121 6.20 -4.31 1.26
C ALA A 121 6.75 -5.65 0.78
N ALA A 122 7.74 -5.68 -0.11
CA ALA A 122 8.42 -6.91 -0.49
C ALA A 122 9.22 -7.50 0.69
N LEU A 123 9.90 -6.66 1.47
CA LEU A 123 10.56 -7.07 2.70
C LEU A 123 9.54 -7.62 3.73
N PHE A 124 8.43 -6.92 3.92
CA PHE A 124 7.33 -7.39 4.76
C PHE A 124 6.78 -8.74 4.29
N GLN A 125 6.53 -8.92 3.00
CA GLN A 125 6.06 -10.19 2.42
C GLN A 125 7.04 -11.34 2.70
N ALA A 126 8.34 -11.07 2.62
CA ALA A 126 9.35 -12.10 2.90
C ALA A 126 9.43 -12.45 4.40
N ARG A 127 9.36 -11.46 5.30
CA ARG A 127 9.23 -11.70 6.76
C ARG A 127 8.01 -12.55 7.09
N MET A 128 6.88 -12.21 6.48
CA MET A 128 5.64 -12.99 6.61
C MET A 128 5.80 -14.43 6.13
N GLY A 129 6.50 -14.67 5.02
CA GLY A 129 6.82 -16.02 4.55
C GLY A 129 7.61 -16.84 5.58
N LEU A 130 8.55 -16.21 6.29
CA LEU A 130 9.30 -16.86 7.37
C LEU A 130 8.41 -17.14 8.59
N GLU A 131 7.57 -16.19 9.03
CA GLU A 131 6.67 -16.39 10.17
C GLU A 131 5.61 -17.48 9.91
N LEU A 132 5.21 -17.64 8.65
CA LEU A 132 4.30 -18.70 8.20
C LEU A 132 5.01 -20.04 7.94
N ASN A 133 6.31 -20.16 8.20
CA ASN A 133 7.14 -21.34 7.94
C ASN A 133 6.99 -21.87 6.50
N LEU A 134 7.06 -20.98 5.52
CA LEU A 134 6.99 -21.36 4.11
C LEU A 134 8.13 -22.33 3.74
N LEU A 135 7.79 -23.44 3.10
CA LEU A 135 8.70 -24.48 2.65
C LEU A 135 8.84 -24.48 1.13
N ASN A 136 9.92 -25.04 0.60
CA ASN A 136 10.12 -25.13 -0.85
C ASN A 136 9.03 -26.01 -1.50
N SER A 137 8.57 -27.03 -0.77
CA SER A 137 7.49 -27.92 -1.19
C SER A 137 6.13 -27.23 -1.33
N ASP A 138 5.87 -26.12 -0.63
CA ASP A 138 4.60 -25.37 -0.74
C ASP A 138 4.42 -24.76 -2.13
N PHE A 139 5.52 -24.54 -2.86
CA PHE A 139 5.51 -24.03 -4.22
C PHE A 139 5.27 -25.12 -5.27
N ALA A 140 5.36 -26.40 -4.90
CA ALA A 140 5.18 -27.50 -5.83
C ALA A 140 3.75 -27.51 -6.40
N GLY A 141 3.64 -27.53 -7.73
CA GLY A 141 2.33 -27.50 -8.41
C GLY A 141 1.59 -26.16 -8.37
N LYS A 142 2.21 -25.09 -7.83
CA LYS A 142 1.60 -23.75 -7.75
C LYS A 142 2.17 -22.84 -8.84
N LYS A 143 1.64 -22.99 -10.06
CA LYS A 143 2.09 -22.29 -11.28
C LYS A 143 2.33 -20.78 -11.11
N PHE A 144 1.53 -20.11 -10.30
CA PHE A 144 1.55 -18.65 -10.15
C PHE A 144 2.39 -18.14 -8.97
N ALA A 145 2.90 -19.03 -8.11
CA ALA A 145 3.69 -18.66 -6.94
C ALA A 145 5.18 -18.44 -7.25
N GLY A 146 5.62 -18.63 -8.49
CA GLY A 146 7.03 -18.50 -8.89
C GLY A 146 7.62 -17.12 -8.60
N GLY A 147 6.87 -16.04 -8.82
CA GLY A 147 7.33 -14.68 -8.47
C GLY A 147 7.55 -14.49 -6.98
N ILE A 148 6.62 -14.98 -6.15
CA ILE A 148 6.75 -14.96 -4.68
C ILE A 148 7.98 -15.78 -4.24
N LYS A 149 8.21 -16.94 -4.86
CA LYS A 149 9.39 -17.78 -4.59
C LYS A 149 10.68 -17.03 -4.86
N THR A 150 10.78 -16.41 -6.03
CA THR A 150 11.96 -15.63 -6.43
C THR A 150 12.23 -14.48 -5.46
N ASP A 151 11.21 -13.67 -5.16
CA ASP A 151 11.32 -12.54 -4.23
C ASP A 151 11.75 -13.01 -2.82
N PHE A 152 11.13 -14.09 -2.32
CA PHE A 152 11.47 -14.70 -1.05
C PHE A 152 12.92 -15.22 -1.03
N CYS A 153 13.36 -15.86 -2.11
CA CYS A 153 14.70 -16.40 -2.22
C CYS A 153 15.78 -15.33 -2.30
N ILE A 154 15.55 -14.25 -3.05
CA ILE A 154 16.46 -13.09 -3.05
C ILE A 154 16.58 -12.54 -1.61
N TYR A 155 15.48 -12.42 -0.87
CA TYR A 155 15.51 -11.91 0.49
C TYR A 155 16.31 -12.78 1.47
N ILE A 156 16.09 -14.10 1.46
CA ILE A 156 16.79 -15.00 2.39
C ILE A 156 18.25 -15.20 1.97
N LEU A 157 18.55 -15.40 0.68
CA LEU A 157 19.90 -15.71 0.19
C LEU A 157 20.76 -14.43 0.08
N ASP A 158 20.29 -13.43 -0.66
CA ASP A 158 21.07 -12.25 -1.04
C ASP A 158 20.87 -11.06 -0.07
N GLY A 159 19.80 -11.11 0.73
CA GLY A 159 19.50 -10.14 1.79
C GLY A 159 18.52 -9.04 1.40
N SER A 160 18.10 -8.25 2.39
CA SER A 160 17.05 -7.23 2.24
C SER A 160 17.35 -6.19 1.18
N ARG A 161 18.60 -5.73 1.08
CA ARG A 161 18.98 -4.73 0.08
C ARG A 161 18.72 -5.23 -1.35
N HIS A 162 19.07 -6.47 -1.66
CA HIS A 162 18.85 -7.04 -3.00
C HIS A 162 17.35 -7.28 -3.25
N ALA A 163 16.60 -7.73 -2.25
CA ALA A 163 15.16 -7.91 -2.36
C ALA A 163 14.42 -6.59 -2.62
N ALA A 164 14.77 -5.53 -1.88
CA ALA A 164 14.26 -4.18 -2.11
C ALA A 164 14.63 -3.67 -3.51
N GLN A 165 15.87 -3.86 -3.95
CA GLN A 165 16.30 -3.47 -5.30
C GLN A 165 15.54 -4.22 -6.40
N ALA A 166 15.28 -5.51 -6.23
CA ALA A 166 14.48 -6.31 -7.16
C ALA A 166 13.03 -5.81 -7.22
N ALA A 167 12.42 -5.53 -6.07
CA ALA A 167 11.08 -4.93 -5.99
C ALA A 167 11.03 -3.54 -6.66
N ARG A 168 12.06 -2.70 -6.44
CA ARG A 168 12.20 -1.40 -7.11
C ARG A 168 12.30 -1.54 -8.62
N ALA A 169 13.14 -2.45 -9.11
CA ALA A 169 13.29 -2.69 -10.54
C ALA A 169 11.97 -3.10 -11.19
N LEU A 170 11.19 -3.95 -10.51
CA LEU A 170 9.87 -4.34 -10.95
C LEU A 170 8.88 -3.16 -10.93
N ALA A 171 8.87 -2.35 -9.88
CA ALA A 171 8.01 -1.17 -9.74
C ALA A 171 8.28 -0.08 -10.81
N LEU A 172 9.53 0.04 -11.26
CA LEU A 172 9.95 1.00 -12.28
C LEU A 172 9.90 0.45 -13.72
N SER A 173 9.60 -0.84 -13.88
CA SER A 173 9.44 -1.44 -15.20
C SER A 173 8.08 -1.04 -15.81
N PRO A 174 8.02 -0.59 -17.07
CA PRO A 174 6.76 -0.23 -17.71
C PRO A 174 5.79 -1.43 -17.80
N ASP A 175 4.64 -1.31 -17.13
CA ASP A 175 3.54 -2.28 -17.21
C ASP A 175 2.23 -1.57 -16.87
N ALA A 176 1.48 -1.20 -17.92
CA ALA A 176 0.25 -0.43 -17.77
C ALA A 176 -0.84 -1.20 -17.00
N ASP A 177 -0.88 -2.54 -17.12
CA ASP A 177 -1.87 -3.37 -16.42
C ASP A 177 -1.65 -3.35 -14.91
N CYS A 178 -0.39 -3.18 -14.49
CA CYS A 178 0.03 -3.11 -13.09
C CYS A 178 0.19 -1.66 -12.58
N GLN A 179 -0.28 -0.65 -13.31
CA GLN A 179 -0.16 0.77 -12.96
C GLN A 179 1.31 1.23 -12.83
N ARG A 180 2.22 0.68 -13.64
CA ARG A 180 3.66 0.97 -13.63
C ARG A 180 4.10 1.69 -14.91
N PRO A 181 5.19 2.47 -14.88
CA PRO A 181 6.13 2.64 -13.76
C PRO A 181 5.59 3.53 -12.64
N LEU A 182 5.96 3.21 -11.40
CA LEU A 182 5.66 4.04 -10.23
C LEU A 182 6.62 5.23 -10.14
N GLU A 183 6.18 6.30 -9.48
CA GLU A 183 7.08 7.39 -9.09
C GLU A 183 7.96 6.99 -7.91
N THR A 184 9.00 7.77 -7.67
CA THR A 184 9.93 7.55 -6.56
C THR A 184 9.97 8.73 -5.60
N LEU A 185 10.48 8.52 -4.40
CA LEU A 185 10.83 9.62 -3.49
C LEU A 185 11.76 10.65 -4.15
N ARG A 186 12.66 10.21 -5.02
CA ARG A 186 13.54 11.12 -5.77
C ARG A 186 12.73 12.01 -6.69
N ASP A 187 11.74 11.47 -7.41
CA ASP A 187 10.88 12.25 -8.29
C ASP A 187 10.07 13.28 -7.49
N GLN A 188 9.58 12.89 -6.32
CA GLN A 188 8.87 13.78 -5.39
C GLN A 188 9.76 14.91 -4.87
N ARG A 189 11.02 14.62 -4.53
CA ARG A 189 12.00 15.65 -4.15
C ARG A 189 12.26 16.64 -5.29
N VAL A 190 12.48 16.13 -6.50
CA VAL A 190 12.67 16.97 -7.69
C VAL A 190 11.43 17.83 -7.94
N TRP A 191 10.23 17.30 -7.74
CA TRP A 191 8.98 18.05 -7.87
C TRP A 191 8.84 19.16 -6.83
N LEU A 192 9.21 18.89 -5.56
CA LEU A 192 9.25 19.91 -4.51
C LEU A 192 10.24 21.03 -4.81
N GLU A 193 11.45 20.69 -5.28
CA GLU A 193 12.47 21.66 -5.68
C GLU A 193 11.99 22.53 -6.85
N LYS A 194 11.39 21.92 -7.88
CA LYS A 194 10.77 22.64 -9.00
C LYS A 194 9.63 23.54 -8.54
N THR A 195 8.83 23.10 -7.58
CA THR A 195 7.74 23.91 -7.00
C THR A 195 8.31 25.15 -6.33
N ARG A 196 9.35 25.00 -5.52
CA ARG A 196 10.04 26.13 -4.89
C ARG A 196 10.62 27.10 -5.92
N GLN A 197 11.25 26.60 -6.97
CA GLN A 197 11.80 27.43 -8.06
C GLN A 197 10.69 28.16 -8.81
N ALA A 198 9.62 27.47 -9.21
CA ALA A 198 8.52 28.06 -9.98
C ALA A 198 7.73 29.12 -9.20
N ILE A 199 7.70 29.03 -7.86
CA ILE A 199 7.17 30.09 -6.99
C ILE A 199 8.03 31.36 -7.06
N ASN A 200 9.36 31.22 -7.14
CA ASN A 200 10.29 32.35 -7.20
C ASN A 200 10.39 32.96 -8.62
N ASP A 201 10.30 32.12 -9.66
CA ASP A 201 10.52 32.50 -11.05
C ASP A 201 9.20 32.84 -11.80
N GLU A 202 8.09 32.98 -11.08
CA GLU A 202 6.75 33.29 -11.61
C GLU A 202 6.19 32.27 -12.64
N THR A 203 6.77 31.08 -12.73
CA THR A 203 6.34 30.00 -13.65
C THR A 203 5.41 28.96 -13.00
N PHE A 204 4.90 29.26 -11.80
CA PHE A 204 4.09 28.33 -10.99
C PHE A 204 2.87 27.74 -11.72
N PHE A 205 2.14 28.52 -12.52
CA PHE A 205 0.99 28.02 -13.27
C PHE A 205 1.39 27.02 -14.36
N GLN A 206 2.53 27.22 -15.01
CA GLN A 206 3.04 26.27 -16.00
C GLN A 206 3.40 24.94 -15.33
N LEU A 207 4.04 24.99 -14.16
CA LEU A 207 4.35 23.79 -13.40
C LEU A 207 3.10 22.98 -13.04
N LEU A 208 2.03 23.65 -12.59
CA LEU A 208 0.77 22.98 -12.28
C LEU A 208 0.11 22.38 -13.53
N HIS A 209 0.15 23.11 -14.64
CA HIS A 209 -0.34 22.62 -15.92
C HIS A 209 0.41 21.33 -16.34
N ASP A 210 1.74 21.35 -16.30
CA ASP A 210 2.56 20.20 -16.69
C ASP A 210 2.29 18.97 -15.80
N ARG A 211 2.11 19.18 -14.49
CA ARG A 211 1.71 18.13 -13.55
C ARG A 211 0.35 17.53 -13.92
N ASP A 212 -0.64 18.36 -14.17
CA ASP A 212 -1.99 17.89 -14.51
C ASP A 212 -1.99 17.16 -15.88
N GLN A 213 -1.15 17.60 -16.84
CA GLN A 213 -0.92 16.87 -18.10
C GLN A 213 -0.29 15.49 -17.89
N GLN A 214 0.65 15.34 -16.96
CA GLN A 214 1.19 14.02 -16.60
C GLN A 214 0.11 13.12 -15.99
N LYS A 215 -0.74 13.66 -15.12
CA LYS A 215 -1.87 12.92 -14.54
C LYS A 215 -2.89 12.49 -15.57
N ILE A 216 -3.16 13.30 -16.59
CA ILE A 216 -4.01 12.93 -17.73
C ILE A 216 -3.40 11.76 -18.50
N ARG A 217 -2.09 11.80 -18.80
CA ARG A 217 -1.40 10.70 -19.50
C ARG A 217 -1.45 9.39 -18.72
N LYS A 218 -1.43 9.46 -17.39
CA LYS A 218 -1.62 8.30 -16.48
C LYS A 218 -3.10 7.90 -16.30
N GLY A 219 -4.05 8.65 -16.85
CA GLY A 219 -5.49 8.41 -16.69
C GLY A 219 -6.04 8.68 -15.29
N LEU A 220 -5.32 9.47 -14.48
CA LEU A 220 -5.69 9.76 -13.08
C LEU A 220 -6.74 10.85 -12.96
N ILE A 221 -6.71 11.81 -13.89
CA ILE A 221 -7.70 12.88 -14.06
C ILE A 221 -8.05 13.01 -15.53
N SER A 222 -9.25 13.48 -15.82
CA SER A 222 -9.70 13.83 -17.16
C SER A 222 -9.16 15.19 -17.60
N GLN A 223 -9.14 15.42 -18.93
CA GLN A 223 -8.81 16.74 -19.50
C GLN A 223 -9.68 17.85 -18.92
N PHE A 224 -10.97 17.56 -18.70
CA PHE A 224 -11.92 18.50 -18.12
C PHE A 224 -11.55 18.87 -16.67
N GLU A 225 -11.17 17.89 -15.84
CA GLU A 225 -10.74 18.14 -14.47
C GLU A 225 -9.46 19.00 -14.42
N ALA A 226 -8.48 18.72 -15.29
CA ALA A 226 -7.28 19.54 -15.40
C ALA A 226 -7.59 21.00 -15.77
N MET A 227 -8.48 21.22 -16.75
CA MET A 227 -8.91 22.58 -17.13
C MET A 227 -9.65 23.28 -15.99
N LYS A 228 -10.50 22.55 -15.25
CA LYS A 228 -11.20 23.07 -14.08
C LYS A 228 -10.23 23.46 -12.97
N ASN A 229 -9.21 22.64 -12.70
CA ASN A 229 -8.18 22.94 -11.71
C ASN A 229 -7.42 24.21 -12.08
N ASP A 230 -6.95 24.33 -13.33
CA ASP A 230 -6.23 25.52 -13.81
C ASP A 230 -7.09 26.78 -13.71
N ALA A 231 -8.35 26.73 -14.16
CA ALA A 231 -9.28 27.85 -14.07
C ALA A 231 -9.54 28.28 -12.63
N ASN A 232 -9.75 27.34 -11.71
CA ASN A 232 -9.99 27.64 -10.30
C ASN A 232 -8.80 28.37 -9.65
N ILE A 233 -7.57 27.96 -9.95
CA ILE A 233 -6.37 28.56 -9.36
C ILE A 233 -6.10 29.94 -9.97
N ARG A 234 -6.28 30.10 -11.29
CA ARG A 234 -6.12 31.40 -11.97
C ARG A 234 -7.18 32.42 -11.60
N ALA A 235 -8.37 31.97 -11.19
CA ALA A 235 -9.44 32.86 -10.72
C ALA A 235 -9.20 33.41 -9.30
N LEU A 236 -8.20 32.91 -8.57
CA LEU A 236 -7.89 33.39 -7.22
C LEU A 236 -7.30 34.81 -7.25
N PRO A 237 -7.66 35.68 -6.29
CA PRO A 237 -6.94 36.93 -6.08
C PRO A 237 -5.45 36.68 -5.80
N THR A 238 -4.58 37.62 -6.19
CA THR A 238 -3.12 37.51 -6.03
C THR A 238 -2.68 37.13 -4.59
N ALA A 239 -3.32 37.71 -3.57
CA ALA A 239 -3.03 37.36 -2.18
C ALA A 239 -3.35 35.89 -1.85
N GLU A 240 -4.44 35.35 -2.41
CA GLU A 240 -4.82 33.94 -2.24
C GLU A 240 -3.92 33.01 -3.07
N ILE A 241 -3.41 33.45 -4.23
CA ILE A 241 -2.41 32.69 -4.99
C ILE A 241 -1.15 32.46 -4.16
N TYR A 242 -0.62 33.51 -3.50
CA TYR A 242 0.57 33.35 -2.65
C TYR A 242 0.30 32.45 -1.43
N ARG A 243 -0.90 32.52 -0.83
CA ARG A 243 -1.29 31.60 0.25
C ARG A 243 -1.37 30.17 -0.25
N PHE A 244 -1.99 29.94 -1.41
CA PHE A 244 -2.08 28.64 -2.04
C PHE A 244 -0.70 28.03 -2.34
N GLN A 245 0.22 28.81 -2.92
CA GLN A 245 1.59 28.38 -3.19
C GLN A 245 2.31 27.91 -1.91
N ARG A 246 2.24 28.69 -0.83
CA ARG A 246 2.84 28.33 0.46
C ARG A 246 2.18 27.10 1.07
N ALA A 247 0.85 27.04 1.06
CA ALA A 247 0.10 25.91 1.59
C ALA A 247 0.40 24.62 0.81
N LEU A 248 0.47 24.70 -0.53
CA LEU A 248 0.83 23.57 -1.38
C LEU A 248 2.23 23.07 -1.06
N TYR A 249 3.24 23.96 -1.05
CA TYR A 249 4.61 23.58 -0.77
C TYR A 249 4.76 23.00 0.65
N SER A 250 4.15 23.63 1.65
CA SER A 250 4.19 23.15 3.04
C SER A 250 3.57 21.76 3.16
N ALA A 251 2.34 21.58 2.66
CA ALA A 251 1.63 20.31 2.76
C ALA A 251 2.41 19.17 2.07
N GLN A 252 3.03 19.45 0.93
CA GLN A 252 3.78 18.46 0.18
C GLN A 252 5.14 18.16 0.81
N SER A 253 5.81 19.17 1.38
CA SER A 253 7.01 18.96 2.18
C SER A 253 6.71 18.09 3.40
N ASP A 254 5.56 18.31 4.07
CA ASP A 254 5.14 17.51 5.22
C ASP A 254 4.85 16.06 4.83
N ILE A 255 4.13 15.83 3.72
CA ILE A 255 3.88 14.49 3.16
C ILE A 255 5.21 13.78 2.87
N PHE A 256 6.13 14.46 2.18
CA PHE A 256 7.44 13.93 1.84
C PHE A 256 8.24 13.54 3.09
N SER A 257 8.31 14.43 4.10
CA SER A 257 9.05 14.15 5.34
C SER A 257 8.42 13.00 6.15
N ARG A 258 7.09 12.91 6.21
CA ARG A 258 6.41 11.78 6.86
C ARG A 258 6.72 10.46 6.17
N PHE A 259 6.66 10.44 4.84
CA PHE A 259 6.98 9.23 4.09
C PHE A 259 8.44 8.83 4.24
N GLU A 260 9.39 9.76 4.07
CA GLU A 260 10.82 9.45 4.17
C GLU A 260 11.13 8.83 5.55
N LYS A 261 10.50 9.35 6.60
CA LYS A 261 10.57 8.77 7.94
C LYS A 261 9.95 7.37 8.00
N ALA A 262 8.72 7.19 7.54
CA ALA A 262 8.03 5.90 7.58
C ALA A 262 8.77 4.81 6.79
N TYR A 263 9.29 5.13 5.60
CA TYR A 263 10.10 4.21 4.80
C TYR A 263 11.41 3.85 5.50
N ARG A 264 12.10 4.83 6.11
CA ARG A 264 13.32 4.59 6.88
C ARG A 264 13.05 3.71 8.10
N GLU A 265 11.97 3.95 8.82
CA GLU A 265 11.55 3.12 9.95
C GLU A 265 11.24 1.70 9.48
N ALA A 266 10.52 1.53 8.36
CA ALA A 266 10.22 0.21 7.80
C ALA A 266 11.48 -0.60 7.42
N THR A 267 12.51 0.05 6.86
CA THR A 267 13.77 -0.63 6.52
C THR A 267 14.61 -0.94 7.76
N GLN A 268 14.64 -0.04 8.75
CA GLN A 268 15.31 -0.30 10.03
C GLN A 268 14.63 -1.41 10.83
N ASP A 269 13.30 -1.45 10.83
CA ASP A 269 12.52 -2.51 11.45
C ASP A 269 12.77 -3.87 10.79
N ASP A 270 12.95 -3.90 9.46
CA ASP A 270 13.35 -5.12 8.75
C ASP A 270 14.74 -5.58 9.17
N ASP A 271 15.74 -4.69 9.19
CA ASP A 271 17.10 -5.02 9.63
C ASP A 271 17.13 -5.55 11.07
N ALA A 272 16.40 -4.90 11.98
CA ALA A 272 16.28 -5.33 13.37
C ALA A 272 15.57 -6.69 13.50
N TRP A 273 14.48 -6.89 12.76
CA TRP A 273 13.76 -8.16 12.72
C TRP A 273 14.66 -9.28 12.20
N ARG A 274 15.47 -9.02 11.16
CA ARG A 274 16.41 -10.02 10.61
C ARG A 274 17.49 -10.41 11.61
N ALA A 275 18.04 -9.43 12.34
CA ALA A 275 19.02 -9.71 13.37
C ALA A 275 18.43 -10.60 14.47
N ALA A 276 17.19 -10.33 14.90
CA ALA A 276 16.49 -11.13 15.90
C ALA A 276 16.10 -12.54 15.40
N ASN A 277 15.88 -12.69 14.09
CA ASN A 277 15.42 -13.94 13.46
C ASN A 277 16.49 -14.64 12.61
N ALA A 278 17.77 -14.38 12.87
CA ALA A 278 18.88 -14.93 12.09
C ALA A 278 18.84 -16.47 11.97
N GLY A 279 18.44 -17.17 13.03
CA GLY A 279 18.29 -18.63 13.01
C GLY A 279 17.15 -19.13 12.13
N ALA A 280 16.03 -18.41 12.04
CA ALA A 280 14.94 -18.74 11.13
C ALA A 280 15.35 -18.53 9.67
N ILE A 281 16.06 -17.42 9.40
CA ILE A 281 16.60 -17.12 8.07
C ILE A 281 17.60 -18.21 7.65
N GLN A 282 18.49 -18.65 8.55
CA GLN A 282 19.46 -19.70 8.24
C GLN A 282 18.79 -21.03 7.88
N ARG A 283 17.77 -21.45 8.64
CA ARG A 283 16.99 -22.64 8.30
C ARG A 283 16.28 -22.52 6.96
N ALA A 284 15.71 -21.35 6.66
CA ALA A 284 15.09 -21.09 5.37
C ALA A 284 16.12 -21.13 4.23
N ARG A 285 17.35 -20.64 4.42
CA ARG A 285 18.42 -20.75 3.41
C ARG A 285 18.74 -22.21 3.08
N GLU A 286 18.74 -23.07 4.08
CA GLU A 286 18.99 -24.51 3.91
C GLU A 286 17.84 -25.19 3.14
N GLU A 287 16.59 -24.93 3.56
CA GLU A 287 15.36 -25.41 2.90
C GLU A 287 15.27 -24.96 1.43
N PHE A 288 15.69 -23.73 1.14
CA PHE A 288 15.68 -23.15 -0.21
C PHE A 288 17.06 -23.12 -0.86
N SER A 289 17.96 -24.03 -0.49
CA SER A 289 19.33 -24.08 -1.04
C SER A 289 19.40 -24.25 -2.56
N THR A 290 18.33 -24.74 -3.19
CA THR A 290 18.21 -24.88 -4.64
C THR A 290 17.57 -23.67 -5.33
N CYS A 291 17.18 -22.64 -4.59
CA CYS A 291 16.64 -21.44 -5.20
C CYS A 291 17.65 -20.79 -6.15
N ASN A 292 17.16 -20.33 -7.30
CA ASN A 292 17.96 -19.79 -8.42
C ASN A 292 18.80 -20.81 -9.21
N MET A 293 18.73 -22.11 -8.92
CA MET A 293 19.17 -23.12 -9.88
C MET A 293 18.07 -23.33 -10.93
N LYS A 294 18.43 -23.29 -12.22
CA LYS A 294 17.51 -23.72 -13.28
C LYS A 294 17.20 -25.19 -13.04
N GLU A 295 15.92 -25.52 -12.82
CA GLU A 295 15.43 -26.88 -13.06
C GLU A 295 15.47 -27.19 -14.56
#